data_AF-A0A350CNN3-F1
#
_entry.id   AF-A0A350CNN3-F1
#
_cell.length_a   1.000
_cell.length_b   1.000
_cell.length_c   1.000
_cell.angle_alpha   90.00
_cell.angle_beta   90.00
_cell.angle_gamma   90.00
#
_symmetry.space_group_name_H-M   'P 1'
#
loop_
_entity.id
_entity.type
_entity.pdbx_description
1 polymer ?
#
loop_
_entity_poly.entity_id
_entity_poly.type
_entity_poly.pdbx_seq_one_letter_code
_entity_poly.pdbx_strand_id
1 'polypeptide(L)'
;MSRKSAWYYIVHWLRLYFGAHLLFSGIRYAVTGYVPEIPGVGGEWVQANANIYLYQMIKYLEIVTGAMIFFNRFTLLGLILEFPATVNIFWLNTFIVATPRQLFTGPQELFMNGVLLLAYSGWIWAVLKPKLEPLWLWDGQQAYKPIVGGRSLEQPNARVNSYKSEVN
;
A
#
# COMPACT_ATOMS: atom_id res chain seq x y z
N MET A 1 -17.74 -4.86 -3.58
CA MET A 1 -18.02 -6.26 -3.22
C MET A 1 -19.19 -6.29 -2.24
N SER A 2 -20.18 -7.18 -2.42
CA SER A 2 -21.36 -7.21 -1.54
C SER A 2 -21.04 -7.87 -0.19
N ARG A 3 -21.68 -7.41 0.89
CA ARG A 3 -21.51 -7.98 2.25
C ARG A 3 -21.96 -9.44 2.39
N LYS A 4 -22.66 -9.98 1.38
CA LYS A 4 -23.13 -11.37 1.34
C LYS A 4 -22.18 -12.32 0.59
N SER A 5 -21.13 -11.79 -0.05
CA SER A 5 -20.17 -12.61 -0.78
C SER A 5 -19.17 -13.27 0.16
N ALA A 6 -18.86 -14.56 -0.04
CA ALA A 6 -17.80 -15.25 0.69
C ALA A 6 -16.45 -14.52 0.57
N TRP A 7 -16.18 -13.91 -0.58
CA TRP A 7 -14.98 -13.10 -0.83
C TRP A 7 -14.86 -11.90 0.11
N TYR A 8 -15.98 -11.33 0.56
CA TYR A 8 -15.97 -10.27 1.55
C TYR A 8 -15.30 -10.73 2.85
N TYR A 9 -15.74 -11.88 3.37
CA TYR A 9 -15.18 -12.43 4.60
C TYR A 9 -13.73 -12.87 4.45
N ILE A 10 -13.38 -13.50 3.31
CA ILE A 10 -12.01 -13.94 3.03
C ILE A 10 -11.05 -12.75 3.02
N VAL A 11 -11.37 -11.69 2.28
CA VAL A 11 -10.51 -10.49 2.20
C VAL A 11 -10.40 -9.80 3.56
N HIS A 12 -11.49 -9.73 4.34
CA HIS A 12 -11.46 -9.13 5.67
C HIS A 12 -10.60 -9.94 6.64
N TRP A 13 -10.69 -11.27 6.57
CA TRP A 13 -9.85 -12.15 7.36
C TRP A 13 -8.38 -12.00 6.99
N LEU A 14 -8.04 -12.04 5.69
CA LEU A 14 -6.68 -11.83 5.21
C LEU A 14 -6.12 -10.48 5.67
N ARG A 15 -6.93 -9.42 5.59
CA ARG A 15 -6.53 -8.08 6.08
C ARG A 15 -6.23 -8.09 7.57
N LEU A 16 -7.13 -8.66 8.37
CA LEU A 16 -6.95 -8.72 9.83
C LEU A 16 -5.72 -9.55 10.20
N TYR A 17 -5.54 -10.70 9.56
CA TYR A 17 -4.38 -11.55 9.74
C TYR A 17 -3.08 -10.82 9.38
N PHE A 18 -3.01 -10.25 8.18
CA PHE A 18 -1.79 -9.58 7.70
C PHE A 18 -1.47 -8.32 8.51
N GLY A 19 -2.48 -7.48 8.80
CA GLY A 19 -2.30 -6.30 9.64
C GLY A 19 -1.86 -6.65 11.07
N ALA A 20 -2.45 -7.70 11.67
CA ALA A 20 -2.02 -8.18 12.99
C ALA A 20 -0.60 -8.78 12.95
N HIS A 21 -0.24 -9.46 11.88
CA HIS A 21 1.09 -10.03 11.68
C HIS A 21 2.17 -8.95 11.64
N LEU A 22 1.97 -7.88 10.86
CA LEU A 22 2.87 -6.72 10.81
C LEU A 22 2.97 -6.02 12.17
N LEU A 23 1.83 -5.78 12.83
CA LEU A 23 1.81 -5.19 14.17
C LEU A 23 2.59 -6.04 15.17
N PHE A 24 2.37 -7.36 15.17
CA PHE A 24 3.08 -8.26 16.07
C PHE A 24 4.59 -8.24 15.80
N SER A 25 5.01 -8.30 14.54
CA SER A 25 6.42 -8.22 14.13
C SER A 25 7.07 -6.91 14.60
N GLY A 26 6.47 -5.77 14.26
CA GLY A 26 6.99 -4.45 14.60
C GLY A 26 6.98 -4.16 16.10
N ILE A 27 5.87 -4.45 16.81
CA ILE A 27 5.77 -4.25 18.26
C ILE A 27 6.76 -5.14 19.00
N ARG A 28 6.91 -6.41 18.58
CA ARG A 28 7.89 -7.31 19.19
C ARG A 28 9.29 -6.71 19.07
N TYR A 29 9.65 -6.18 17.90
CA TYR A 29 10.92 -5.48 17.74
C TYR A 29 11.03 -4.26 18.67
N ALA A 30 10.01 -3.39 18.70
CA ALA A 30 10.04 -2.17 19.52
C ALA A 30 10.16 -2.44 21.03
N VAL A 31 9.58 -3.53 21.52
CA VAL A 31 9.59 -3.88 22.96
C VAL A 31 10.83 -4.69 23.35
N THR A 32 11.28 -5.61 22.50
CA THR A 32 12.31 -6.61 22.87
C THR A 32 13.63 -6.44 22.12
N GLY A 33 13.67 -5.61 21.09
CA GLY A 33 14.80 -5.52 20.16
C GLY A 33 15.03 -6.80 19.35
N TYR A 34 14.08 -7.74 19.35
CA TYR A 34 14.27 -9.06 18.73
C TYR A 34 14.52 -8.96 17.22
N VAL A 35 15.69 -9.43 16.79
CA VAL A 35 16.03 -9.65 15.39
C VAL A 35 16.12 -11.16 15.17
N PRO A 36 15.40 -11.73 14.18
CA PRO A 36 15.49 -13.16 13.91
C PRO A 36 16.89 -13.52 13.40
N GLU A 37 17.47 -14.59 13.94
CA GLU A 37 18.68 -15.19 13.40
C GLU A 37 18.37 -15.84 12.05
N ILE A 38 19.06 -15.38 11.00
CA ILE A 38 18.97 -15.92 9.65
C ILE A 38 20.36 -16.46 9.29
N PRO A 39 20.48 -17.70 8.81
CA PRO A 39 21.79 -18.26 8.46
C PRO A 39 22.36 -17.63 7.19
N GLY A 40 23.69 -17.60 7.10
CA GLY A 40 24.44 -17.20 5.91
C GLY A 40 24.23 -15.75 5.49
N VAL A 41 24.27 -15.50 4.19
CA VAL A 41 24.20 -14.16 3.57
C VAL A 41 22.93 -13.40 3.97
N GLY A 42 21.82 -14.11 4.25
CA GLY A 42 20.59 -13.48 4.73
C GLY A 42 20.74 -12.83 6.10
N GLY A 43 21.51 -13.45 7.01
CA GLY A 43 21.84 -12.87 8.32
C GLY A 43 22.76 -11.67 8.19
N GLU A 44 23.81 -11.77 7.37
CA GLU A 44 24.73 -10.66 7.10
C GLU A 44 24.00 -9.44 6.52
N TRP A 45 23.05 -9.68 5.60
CA TRP A 45 22.21 -8.64 5.03
C TRP A 45 21.34 -7.96 6.10
N VAL A 46 20.66 -8.73 6.95
CA VAL A 46 19.83 -8.17 8.03
C VAL A 46 20.69 -7.38 9.03
N GLN A 47 21.88 -7.89 9.37
CA GLN A 47 22.81 -7.22 10.27
C GLN A 47 23.33 -5.90 9.66
N ALA A 48 23.69 -5.90 8.38
CA ALA A 48 24.11 -4.69 7.68
C ALA A 48 23.01 -3.63 7.68
N ASN A 49 21.75 -4.03 7.43
CA ASN A 49 20.59 -3.15 7.50
C ASN A 49 20.33 -2.62 8.90
N ALA A 50 20.55 -3.42 9.94
CA ALA A 50 20.44 -3.00 11.33
C ALA A 50 21.52 -1.97 11.71
N ASN A 51 22.74 -2.12 11.19
CA ASN A 51 23.86 -1.21 11.44
C ASN A 51 23.63 0.20 10.83
N ILE A 52 22.89 0.28 9.71
CA ILE A 52 22.54 1.56 9.07
C ILE A 52 21.15 2.08 9.47
N TYR A 53 20.54 1.51 10.51
CA TYR A 53 19.20 1.85 11.01
C TYR A 53 18.02 1.56 10.06
N LEU A 54 18.27 0.92 8.92
CA LEU A 54 17.21 0.61 7.94
C LEU A 54 16.25 -0.46 8.47
N TYR A 55 16.76 -1.48 9.16
CA TYR A 55 15.92 -2.51 9.76
C TYR A 55 14.92 -1.92 10.76
N GLN A 56 15.38 -1.01 11.60
CA GLN A 56 14.59 -0.31 12.62
C GLN A 56 13.51 0.54 11.99
N MET A 57 13.87 1.29 10.95
CA MET A 57 12.93 2.07 10.17
C MET A 57 11.82 1.20 9.59
N ILE A 58 12.16 0.05 9.00
CA ILE A 58 11.19 -0.92 8.45
C ILE A 58 10.28 -1.44 9.57
N LYS A 59 10.81 -1.78 10.74
CA LYS A 59 9.98 -2.25 11.87
C LYS A 59 9.01 -1.20 12.40
N TYR A 60 9.40 0.07 12.44
CA TYR A 60 8.44 1.14 12.76
C TYR A 60 7.42 1.35 11.64
N LEU A 61 7.84 1.22 10.39
CA LEU A 61 6.92 1.25 9.25
C LEU A 61 5.90 0.11 9.33
N GLU A 62 6.31 -1.13 9.66
CA GLU A 62 5.42 -2.28 9.88
C GLU A 62 4.36 -2.01 10.97
N ILE A 63 4.70 -1.28 12.03
CA ILE A 63 3.71 -0.86 13.04
C ILE A 63 2.68 0.09 12.42
N VAL A 64 3.14 1.09 11.68
CA VAL A 64 2.28 2.11 11.07
C VAL A 64 1.39 1.49 9.99
N THR A 65 1.96 0.75 9.05
CA THR A 65 1.25 0.06 7.96
C THR A 65 0.34 -1.03 8.53
N GLY A 66 0.81 -1.79 9.52
CA GLY A 66 0.03 -2.78 10.25
C GLY A 66 -1.19 -2.16 10.92
N ALA A 67 -1.05 -1.01 11.60
CA ALA A 67 -2.18 -0.29 12.19
C ALA A 67 -3.17 0.21 11.12
N MET A 68 -2.67 0.79 10.02
CA MET A 68 -3.50 1.23 8.90
C MET A 68 -4.35 0.08 8.33
N ILE A 69 -3.70 -1.05 8.07
CA ILE A 69 -4.33 -2.25 7.53
C ILE A 69 -5.30 -2.86 8.55
N PHE A 70 -4.91 -3.00 9.80
CA PHE A 70 -5.70 -3.65 10.86
C PHE A 70 -6.95 -2.85 11.26
N PHE A 71 -6.84 -1.54 11.43
CA PHE A 71 -7.98 -0.67 11.76
C PHE A 71 -8.80 -0.23 10.55
N ASN A 72 -8.44 -0.70 9.35
CA ASN A 72 -9.08 -0.32 8.09
C ASN A 72 -9.02 1.19 7.81
N ARG A 73 -7.94 1.85 8.21
CA ARG A 73 -7.71 3.29 8.00
C ARG A 73 -6.54 3.45 7.04
N PHE A 74 -6.79 3.95 5.84
CA PHE A 74 -5.78 4.05 4.78
C PHE A 74 -5.15 2.70 4.38
N THR A 75 -5.93 1.61 4.42
CA THR A 75 -5.48 0.24 4.10
C THR A 75 -4.67 0.16 2.82
N LEU A 76 -5.11 0.83 1.76
CA LEU A 76 -4.43 0.83 0.47
C LEU A 76 -3.04 1.49 0.52
N LEU A 77 -2.91 2.62 1.24
CA LEU A 77 -1.62 3.27 1.46
C LEU A 77 -0.70 2.38 2.28
N GLY A 78 -1.21 1.75 3.35
CA GLY A 78 -0.45 0.80 4.16
C GLY A 78 0.10 -0.36 3.33
N LEU A 79 -0.72 -0.94 2.45
CA LEU A 79 -0.29 -2.02 1.55
C LEU A 79 0.80 -1.58 0.57
N ILE A 80 0.66 -0.37 -0.02
CA ILE A 80 1.65 0.20 -0.94
C ILE A 80 2.99 0.45 -0.24
N LEU A 81 2.97 1.03 0.95
CA LEU A 81 4.17 1.32 1.73
C LEU A 81 4.89 0.04 2.18
N GLU A 82 4.13 -1.01 2.47
CA GLU A 82 4.66 -2.31 2.89
C GLU A 82 5.16 -3.17 1.71
N PHE A 83 4.75 -2.86 0.48
CA PHE A 83 5.05 -3.67 -0.69
C PHE A 83 6.56 -3.85 -0.94
N PRO A 84 7.41 -2.80 -0.89
CA PRO A 84 8.87 -2.97 -1.05
C PRO A 84 9.50 -3.89 -0.01
N ALA A 85 9.01 -3.86 1.25
CA ALA A 85 9.50 -4.72 2.32
C ALA A 85 9.15 -6.19 2.03
N THR A 86 7.90 -6.48 1.66
CA THR A 86 7.46 -7.84 1.31
C THR A 86 8.17 -8.43 0.08
N VAL A 87 8.50 -7.61 -0.93
CA VAL A 87 9.33 -8.03 -2.07
C VAL A 87 10.74 -8.40 -1.62
N ASN A 88 11.36 -7.59 -0.75
CA ASN A 88 12.69 -7.85 -0.22
C ASN A 88 12.71 -9.15 0.60
N ILE A 89 11.72 -9.33 1.49
CA ILE A 89 11.55 -10.53 2.30
C ILE A 89 11.34 -11.76 1.41
N PHE A 90 10.47 -11.68 0.41
CA PHE A 90 10.27 -12.76 -0.56
C PHE A 90 11.57 -13.14 -1.27
N TRP A 91 12.32 -12.16 -1.78
CA TRP A 91 13.57 -12.42 -2.50
C TRP A 91 14.61 -13.08 -1.60
N LEU A 92 14.83 -12.52 -0.42
CA LEU A 92 15.83 -13.00 0.54
C LEU A 92 15.49 -14.41 1.02
N ASN A 93 14.23 -14.64 1.40
CA ASN A 93 13.81 -15.91 1.98
C ASN A 93 13.69 -17.02 0.94
N THR A 94 13.27 -16.71 -0.28
CA THR A 94 13.01 -17.72 -1.33
C THR A 94 14.26 -18.07 -2.11
N PHE A 95 15.06 -17.08 -2.51
CA PHE A 95 16.18 -17.30 -3.44
C PHE A 95 17.56 -17.32 -2.76
N ILE A 96 17.72 -16.61 -1.63
CA ILE A 96 19.03 -16.50 -0.97
C ILE A 96 19.15 -17.51 0.18
N VAL A 97 18.20 -17.51 1.12
CA VAL A 97 18.29 -18.32 2.34
C VAL A 97 17.73 -19.73 2.13
N ALA A 98 16.56 -19.85 1.49
CA ALA A 98 15.93 -21.10 1.10
C ALA A 98 15.81 -22.19 2.22
N THR A 99 15.79 -21.80 3.50
CA THR A 99 15.51 -22.74 4.60
C THR A 99 14.01 -23.02 4.69
N PRO A 100 13.57 -24.20 5.17
CA PRO A 100 12.15 -24.60 5.13
C PRO A 100 11.18 -23.58 5.73
N ARG A 101 11.58 -22.94 6.84
CA ARG A 101 10.80 -21.86 7.46
C ARG A 101 10.69 -20.63 6.56
N GLN A 102 11.81 -20.23 5.95
CA GLN A 102 11.86 -19.01 5.13
C GLN A 102 11.19 -19.19 3.76
N LEU A 103 11.28 -20.40 3.19
CA LEU A 103 10.53 -20.77 1.98
C LEU A 103 9.01 -20.65 2.13
N PHE A 104 8.49 -20.70 3.36
CA PHE A 104 7.08 -20.47 3.61
C PHE A 104 6.78 -18.98 3.85
N THR A 105 7.55 -18.32 4.72
CA THR A 105 7.28 -16.93 5.12
C THR A 105 7.44 -15.93 3.97
N GLY A 106 8.48 -16.08 3.13
CA GLY A 106 8.74 -15.17 2.01
C GLY A 106 7.57 -15.10 1.02
N PRO A 107 7.17 -16.22 0.40
CA PRO A 107 6.04 -16.25 -0.51
C PRO A 107 4.72 -15.87 0.16
N GLN A 108 4.51 -16.26 1.42
CA GLN A 108 3.31 -15.92 2.17
C GLN A 108 3.13 -14.40 2.30
N GLU A 109 4.17 -13.66 2.69
CA GLU A 109 4.09 -12.21 2.90
C GLU A 109 3.79 -11.45 1.60
N LEU A 110 4.50 -11.78 0.53
CA LEU A 110 4.27 -11.16 -0.78
C LEU A 110 2.88 -11.54 -1.33
N PHE A 111 2.46 -12.79 -1.15
CA PHE A 111 1.13 -13.24 -1.56
C PHE A 111 0.03 -12.48 -0.81
N MET A 112 0.14 -12.33 0.51
CA MET A 112 -0.86 -11.63 1.31
C MET A 112 -0.93 -10.15 0.96
N ASN A 113 0.21 -9.47 0.85
CA ASN A 113 0.24 -8.07 0.43
C ASN A 113 -0.35 -7.93 -1.00
N GLY A 114 0.09 -8.74 -1.96
CA GLY A 114 -0.37 -8.69 -3.35
C GLY A 114 -1.87 -8.94 -3.52
N VAL A 115 -2.41 -9.98 -2.90
CA VAL A 115 -3.86 -10.29 -2.96
C VAL A 115 -4.68 -9.17 -2.32
N LEU A 116 -4.24 -8.63 -1.19
CA LEU A 116 -4.92 -7.50 -0.55
C LEU A 116 -4.81 -6.24 -1.42
N LEU A 117 -3.66 -5.97 -2.02
CA LEU A 117 -3.47 -4.82 -2.90
C LEU A 117 -4.42 -4.91 -4.10
N LEU A 118 -4.58 -6.09 -4.71
CA LEU A 118 -5.57 -6.33 -5.75
C LEU A 118 -7.03 -6.21 -5.26
N ALA A 119 -7.34 -6.71 -4.06
CA ALA A 119 -8.68 -6.62 -3.50
C ALA A 119 -9.10 -5.17 -3.18
N TYR A 120 -8.13 -4.32 -2.82
CA TYR A 120 -8.33 -2.90 -2.50
C TYR A 120 -8.03 -1.96 -3.68
N SER A 121 -7.44 -2.44 -4.79
CA SER A 121 -7.11 -1.63 -5.97
C SER A 121 -8.31 -1.27 -6.85
N GLY A 122 -9.51 -1.79 -6.58
CA GLY A 122 -10.73 -1.33 -7.24
C GLY A 122 -10.94 0.20 -7.16
N TRP A 123 -10.41 0.84 -6.11
CA TRP A 123 -10.38 2.29 -5.95
C TRP A 123 -9.28 3.00 -6.78
N ILE A 124 -8.23 2.27 -7.18
CA ILE A 124 -7.12 2.75 -8.04
C ILE A 124 -7.48 2.70 -9.54
N TRP A 125 -8.61 2.10 -9.93
CA TRP A 125 -9.01 2.03 -11.34
C TRP A 125 -9.02 3.41 -12.05
N ALA A 126 -9.30 4.49 -11.32
CA ALA A 126 -9.22 5.85 -11.83
C ALA A 126 -7.80 6.32 -12.18
N VAL A 127 -6.76 5.77 -11.53
CA VAL A 127 -5.34 6.05 -11.74
C VAL A 127 -4.79 5.29 -12.96
N LEU A 128 -5.29 4.08 -13.22
CA LEU A 128 -4.87 3.28 -14.38
C LEU A 128 -5.41 3.80 -15.72
N LYS A 129 -6.38 4.73 -15.70
CA LYS A 129 -6.79 5.42 -16.93
C LYS A 129 -5.64 6.32 -17.38
N PRO A 130 -5.06 6.11 -18.57
CA PRO A 130 -4.04 7.00 -19.10
C PRO A 130 -4.65 8.39 -19.26
N LYS A 131 -4.26 9.33 -18.40
CA LYS A 131 -4.59 10.74 -18.50
C LYS A 131 -3.30 11.47 -18.88
N LEU A 132 -3.34 12.18 -19.98
CA LEU A 132 -2.17 12.88 -20.56
C LEU A 132 -1.81 14.16 -19.81
N GLU A 133 -2.73 14.70 -19.00
CA GLU A 133 -2.55 15.96 -18.28
C GLU A 133 -2.16 15.69 -16.81
N PRO A 134 -1.04 16.26 -16.32
CA PRO A 134 -0.68 16.17 -14.91
C PRO A 134 -1.71 16.94 -14.08
N LEU A 135 -2.27 16.28 -13.05
CA LEU A 135 -3.17 16.88 -12.09
C LEU A 135 -2.51 16.91 -10.72
N TRP A 136 -2.47 18.08 -10.09
CA TRP A 136 -1.95 18.21 -8.74
C TRP A 136 -2.82 17.47 -7.72
N LEU A 137 -2.20 16.98 -6.64
CA LEU A 137 -2.88 16.21 -5.60
C LEU A 137 -4.05 16.97 -4.96
N TRP A 138 -3.90 18.28 -4.76
CA TRP A 138 -4.94 19.16 -4.20
C TRP A 138 -6.11 19.40 -5.16
N ASP A 139 -5.91 19.21 -6.47
CA ASP A 139 -6.95 19.32 -7.49
C ASP A 139 -7.68 17.99 -7.75
N GLY A 140 -7.47 16.98 -6.89
CA GLY A 140 -8.00 15.63 -7.07
C GLY A 140 -9.52 15.53 -7.27
N GLN A 141 -10.31 16.52 -6.84
CA GLN A 141 -11.74 16.58 -7.14
C GLN A 141 -12.04 16.64 -8.64
N GLN A 142 -11.15 17.25 -9.42
CA GLN A 142 -11.27 17.33 -10.87
C GLN A 142 -11.10 15.94 -11.52
N ALA A 143 -10.43 14.99 -10.85
CA ALA A 143 -10.19 13.65 -11.37
C ALA A 143 -11.47 12.80 -11.51
N TYR A 144 -12.51 13.11 -10.74
CA TYR A 144 -13.78 12.40 -10.69
C TYR A 144 -14.86 13.01 -11.61
N LYS A 145 -14.59 14.16 -12.24
CA LYS A 145 -15.54 14.78 -13.16
C LYS A 145 -15.58 13.97 -14.47
N PRO A 146 -16.76 13.61 -14.99
CA PRO A 146 -16.87 12.97 -16.30
C PRO A 146 -16.42 13.95 -17.38
N ILE A 147 -15.32 13.64 -18.07
CA ILE A 147 -14.85 14.37 -19.24
C ILE A 147 -15.43 13.67 -20.47
N VAL A 148 -16.34 14.34 -21.19
CA VAL A 148 -16.83 13.89 -22.50
C VAL A 148 -16.14 14.77 -23.55
N GLY A 149 -15.31 14.17 -24.41
CA GLY A 149 -14.69 14.89 -25.54
C GLY A 149 -13.69 15.99 -25.17
N GLY A 150 -12.98 15.87 -24.04
CA GLY A 150 -11.92 16.82 -23.66
C GLY A 150 -12.39 18.12 -22.98
N ARG A 151 -13.68 18.25 -22.64
CA ARG A 151 -14.18 19.37 -21.82
C ARG A 151 -14.87 18.88 -20.55
N SER A 152 -14.54 19.51 -19.43
CA SER A 152 -15.28 19.34 -18.18
C SER A 152 -16.67 19.98 -18.35
N LEU A 153 -17.73 19.23 -18.05
CA LEU A 153 -19.12 19.68 -18.17
C LEU A 153 -19.49 20.80 -17.17
N GLU A 154 -18.60 21.12 -16.22
CA GLU A 154 -18.82 22.10 -15.15
C GLU A 154 -18.17 23.46 -15.39
N GLN A 155 -17.72 23.78 -16.61
CA GLN A 155 -17.41 25.19 -16.95
C GLN A 155 -18.60 25.83 -17.68
N PRO A 156 -19.62 26.34 -16.99
CA PRO A 156 -20.48 27.35 -17.58
C PRO A 156 -19.64 28.62 -17.68
N ASN A 157 -19.00 28.85 -18.83
CA ASN A 157 -18.61 30.16 -19.39
C ASN A 157 -18.47 31.32 -18.37
N ALA A 158 -17.62 31.20 -17.36
CA ALA A 158 -17.39 32.29 -16.40
C ALA A 158 -16.66 33.49 -17.04
N ARG A 159 -16.17 33.34 -18.28
CA ARG A 159 -15.47 34.40 -19.03
C ARG A 159 -16.30 35.08 -20.12
N VAL A 160 -17.55 34.68 -20.36
CA VAL A 160 -18.36 35.29 -21.44
C VAL A 160 -19.35 36.34 -20.92
N ASN A 161 -19.71 36.32 -19.62
CA ASN A 161 -20.70 37.26 -19.08
C ASN A 161 -20.13 38.58 -18.53
N SER A 162 -18.81 38.69 -18.36
CA SER A 162 -18.18 39.94 -17.87
C SER A 162 -18.13 41.06 -18.93
N TYR A 163 -18.34 40.75 -20.21
CA TYR A 163 -18.29 41.76 -21.30
C TYR A 163 -19.66 42.33 -21.69
N LYS A 164 -20.75 41.79 -21.14
CA LYS A 164 -22.12 42.24 -21.48
C LYS A 164 -22.78 43.13 -20.42
N SER A 165 -22.16 43.33 -19.26
CA SER A 165 -22.70 44.21 -18.22
C SER A 165 -22.11 45.63 -18.22
N GLU A 166 -21.14 45.93 -19.10
CA GLU A 166 -20.57 47.27 -19.26
C GLU A 166 -21.10 48.02 -20.49
N VAL A 167 -22.07 47.43 -21.21
CA VAL A 167 -22.74 48.08 -22.35
C VAL A 167 -24.24 47.91 -22.20
N ASN A 168 -24.82 48.62 -21.23
CA ASN A 168 -26.21 49.10 -21.20
C ASN A 168 -26.35 50.18 -20.14
#